data_AF-A0A4Q3SG80-F1
#
_entry.id   AF-A0A4Q3SG80-F1
#
_cell.length_a   1.000
_cell.length_b   1.000
_cell.length_c   1.000
_cell.angle_alpha   90.00
_cell.angle_beta   90.00
_cell.angle_gamma   90.00
#
_symmetry.space_group_name_H-M   'P 1'
#
loop_
_entity.id
_entity.type
_entity.pdbx_description
1 polymer ?
#
loop_
_entity_poly.entity_id
_entity_poly.type
_entity_poly.pdbx_seq_one_letter_code
_entity_poly.pdbx_strand_id
1 'polypeptide(L)'
;MKKNIEINRLLLVLTLVSIMILVSALAANAQGGPLTNAAVTRNNLSMTSNTDNNPSAKISGVSGVAENGNNAITWTTVMEDNVRQYEVEYSYDNKDYQRAGIVNADDKSEYNFNHVTAVKPATFYR
;
A
#
# COMPACT_ATOMS: atom_id res chain seq x y z
N MET A 1 55.67 -16.34 -47.66
CA MET A 1 55.24 -14.99 -48.08
C MET A 1 54.75 -14.28 -46.83
N LYS A 2 55.48 -13.35 -46.22
CA LYS A 2 55.60 -11.96 -46.71
C LYS A 2 54.25 -11.47 -47.20
N LYS A 3 53.55 -10.75 -46.35
CA LYS A 3 52.85 -9.51 -46.64
C LYS A 3 51.87 -9.36 -45.49
N ASN A 4 52.22 -8.48 -44.57
CA ASN A 4 51.52 -7.21 -44.53
C ASN A 4 50.36 -7.36 -43.54
N ILE A 5 50.50 -7.00 -42.26
CA ILE A 5 50.75 -5.61 -41.83
C ILE A 5 50.15 -4.69 -42.89
N GLU A 6 48.92 -4.22 -42.74
CA GLU A 6 48.36 -3.01 -43.39
C GLU A 6 46.81 -3.06 -43.46
N ILE A 7 46.15 -4.22 -43.56
CA ILE A 7 44.66 -4.21 -43.72
C ILE A 7 43.92 -3.81 -42.43
N ASN A 8 44.54 -3.95 -41.25
CA ASN A 8 43.97 -3.41 -40.01
C ASN A 8 43.96 -1.86 -39.92
N ARG A 9 44.17 -1.12 -41.01
CA ARG A 9 44.23 0.36 -40.96
C ARG A 9 43.56 1.14 -42.09
N LEU A 10 43.01 0.52 -43.14
CA LEU A 10 42.53 1.29 -44.31
C LEU A 10 41.10 0.99 -44.82
N LEU A 11 40.28 0.26 -44.07
CA LEU A 11 38.81 0.32 -44.23
C LEU A 11 38.10 0.77 -42.93
N LEU A 12 38.87 1.36 -42.01
CA LEU A 12 38.47 2.66 -41.48
C LEU A 12 38.56 3.61 -42.70
N VAL A 13 37.52 4.37 -43.00
CA VAL A 13 37.37 5.19 -44.22
C VAL A 13 36.87 4.40 -45.43
N LEU A 14 35.63 3.93 -45.38
CA LEU A 14 34.73 4.21 -46.50
C LEU A 14 33.31 4.31 -45.95
N THR A 15 32.79 5.54 -45.97
CA THR A 15 31.38 5.85 -46.23
C THR A 15 30.39 5.27 -45.22
N LEU A 16 30.13 5.92 -44.07
CA LEU A 16 29.53 7.26 -44.01
C LEU A 16 28.37 7.36 -45.01
N VAL A 17 27.16 7.59 -44.48
CA VAL A 17 25.98 8.11 -45.20
C VAL A 17 25.31 7.04 -46.10
N SER A 18 24.14 6.51 -45.76
CA SER A 18 22.85 7.14 -46.05
C SER A 18 21.77 6.26 -45.40
N ILE A 19 20.92 6.78 -44.51
CA ILE A 19 19.63 7.43 -44.85
C ILE A 19 18.81 6.45 -45.68
N MET A 20 17.96 5.64 -45.02
CA MET A 20 16.53 5.93 -44.81
C MET A 20 15.80 6.13 -46.14
N ILE A 21 14.79 5.29 -46.40
CA ILE A 21 13.60 5.44 -47.27
C ILE A 21 13.09 3.99 -47.46
N LEU A 22 11.80 3.67 -47.46
CA LEU A 22 10.56 4.37 -47.18
C LEU A 22 9.49 3.27 -47.20
N VAL A 23 8.57 3.38 -46.24
CA VAL A 23 7.16 2.96 -46.21
C VAL A 23 6.63 2.18 -47.42
N SER A 24 5.89 1.09 -47.16
CA SER A 24 4.54 0.88 -47.72
C SER A 24 3.78 -0.22 -46.97
N ALA A 25 2.59 0.15 -46.51
CA ALA A 25 1.58 -0.71 -45.88
C ALA A 25 0.79 -1.51 -46.92
N LEU A 26 0.26 -2.67 -46.53
CA LEU A 26 -1.02 -3.30 -46.94
C LEU A 26 -1.05 -4.71 -46.29
N ALA A 27 -2.14 -5.30 -45.80
CA ALA A 27 -3.55 -4.97 -45.91
C ALA A 27 -4.31 -5.52 -44.67
N ALA A 28 -5.38 -4.82 -44.30
CA ALA A 28 -6.42 -5.32 -43.42
C ALA A 28 -7.23 -6.43 -44.13
N ASN A 29 -7.69 -7.42 -43.36
CA ASN A 29 -9.11 -7.77 -43.20
C ASN A 29 -9.29 -9.23 -42.76
N ALA A 30 -9.64 -9.42 -41.49
CA ALA A 30 -10.63 -10.41 -41.09
C ALA A 30 -11.31 -9.91 -39.81
N GLN A 31 -12.56 -9.50 -39.94
CA GLN A 31 -13.46 -9.16 -38.85
C GLN A 31 -13.78 -10.41 -38.03
N GLY A 32 -13.65 -10.34 -36.70
CA GLY A 32 -14.04 -11.41 -35.80
C GLY A 32 -13.73 -11.15 -34.32
N GLY A 33 -14.40 -10.16 -33.72
CA GLY A 33 -14.64 -10.03 -32.26
C GLY A 33 -13.48 -9.51 -31.38
N PRO A 34 -13.74 -8.63 -30.37
CA PRO A 34 -12.86 -8.52 -29.21
C PRO A 34 -13.13 -9.76 -28.33
N LEU A 35 -12.14 -10.39 -27.71
CA LEU A 35 -11.59 -9.90 -26.45
C LEU A 35 -10.26 -10.60 -26.12
N THR A 36 -9.30 -9.74 -25.73
CA THR A 36 -8.16 -9.97 -24.84
C THR A 36 -7.04 -10.91 -25.30
N ASN A 37 -5.93 -10.27 -25.69
CA ASN A 37 -4.59 -10.86 -25.77
C ASN A 37 -4.24 -11.58 -24.46
N ALA A 38 -4.15 -12.90 -24.51
CA ALA A 38 -3.32 -13.66 -23.58
C ALA A 38 -1.95 -13.88 -24.22
N ALA A 39 -0.91 -13.63 -23.42
CA ALA A 39 0.51 -13.94 -23.61
C ALA A 39 1.36 -12.97 -24.45
N VAL A 40 1.95 -11.98 -23.77
CA VAL A 40 3.41 -11.79 -23.85
C VAL A 40 3.94 -11.56 -22.43
N THR A 41 4.55 -12.60 -21.87
CA THR A 41 5.35 -12.54 -20.65
C THR A 41 6.61 -11.71 -20.91
N ARG A 42 6.72 -10.53 -20.30
CA ARG A 42 8.02 -9.92 -20.01
C ARG A 42 8.23 -9.97 -18.50
N ASN A 43 9.18 -10.81 -18.08
CA ASN A 43 9.71 -10.85 -16.73
C ASN A 43 10.35 -9.51 -16.37
N ASN A 44 9.54 -8.59 -15.84
CA ASN A 44 9.98 -7.68 -14.81
C ASN A 44 9.09 -7.97 -13.61
N LEU A 45 9.61 -8.69 -12.62
CA LEU A 45 9.09 -8.66 -11.25
C LEU A 45 9.34 -7.25 -10.70
N SER A 46 8.58 -6.27 -11.18
CA SER A 46 8.19 -5.15 -10.35
C SER A 46 6.86 -5.56 -9.76
N MET A 47 6.87 -6.02 -8.51
CA MET A 47 5.69 -5.90 -7.67
C MET A 47 5.35 -4.42 -7.70
N THR A 48 4.41 -4.06 -8.57
CA THR A 48 3.72 -2.80 -8.52
C THR A 48 3.18 -2.74 -7.10
N SER A 49 3.69 -1.77 -6.36
CA SER A 49 3.26 -1.46 -5.01
C SER A 49 1.74 -1.47 -4.97
N ASN A 50 1.13 -2.47 -4.32
CA ASN A 50 -0.16 -2.23 -3.69
C ASN A 50 0.17 -1.37 -2.48
N THR A 51 0.25 -0.07 -2.73
CA THR A 51 0.59 0.99 -1.77
C THR A 51 -0.58 1.29 -0.83
N ASP A 52 -1.52 0.38 -0.63
CA ASP A 52 -2.64 0.58 0.29
C ASP A 52 -2.28 0.06 1.69
N ASN A 53 -1.07 0.39 2.14
CA ASN A 53 -0.68 0.29 3.55
C ASN A 53 -1.01 1.58 4.31
N ASN A 54 -1.91 2.41 3.79
CA ASN A 54 -2.36 3.59 4.52
C ASN A 54 -3.49 3.18 5.48
N PRO A 55 -3.26 3.12 6.79
CA PRO A 55 -4.32 2.76 7.71
C PRO A 55 -5.38 3.88 7.71
N SER A 56 -6.66 3.50 7.56
CA SER A 56 -7.80 4.42 7.64
C SER A 56 -7.86 5.18 8.96
N ALA A 57 -7.27 4.65 10.03
CA ALA A 57 -7.07 5.35 11.29
C ALA A 57 -5.65 5.16 11.80
N LYS A 58 -5.07 6.21 12.37
CA LYS A 58 -3.88 6.13 13.20
C LYS A 58 -4.15 6.86 14.50
N ILE A 59 -4.01 6.16 15.62
CA ILE A 59 -4.17 6.74 16.96
C ILE A 59 -2.81 6.83 17.68
N SER A 60 -2.76 7.66 18.70
CA SER A 60 -1.62 7.84 19.59
C SER A 60 -2.10 8.27 20.98
N GLY A 61 -1.22 8.28 21.97
CA GLY A 61 -1.53 8.82 23.29
C GLY A 61 -2.67 8.10 24.02
N VAL A 62 -2.82 6.79 23.82
CA VAL A 62 -3.83 6.02 24.55
C VAL A 62 -3.52 6.07 26.04
N SER A 63 -4.46 6.57 26.83
CA SER A 63 -4.33 6.69 28.28
C SER A 63 -5.63 6.28 28.97
N GLY A 64 -5.54 5.89 30.24
CA GLY A 64 -6.70 5.45 31.01
C GLY A 64 -6.58 5.84 32.48
N VAL A 65 -7.70 6.27 33.07
CA VAL A 65 -7.83 6.57 34.50
C VAL A 65 -8.94 5.71 35.07
N ALA A 66 -8.65 4.98 36.16
CA ALA A 66 -9.63 4.17 36.87
C ALA A 66 -10.05 4.87 38.17
N GLU A 67 -11.34 5.11 38.34
CA GLU A 67 -11.92 5.72 39.54
C GLU A 67 -13.28 5.08 39.85
N ASN A 68 -13.46 4.59 41.09
CA ASN A 68 -14.73 4.07 41.61
C ASN A 68 -15.44 3.03 40.71
N GLY A 69 -14.68 2.13 40.07
CA GLY A 69 -15.23 1.10 39.18
C GLY A 69 -15.55 1.59 37.76
N ASN A 70 -15.21 2.84 37.43
CA ASN A 70 -15.22 3.37 36.08
C ASN A 70 -13.80 3.49 35.55
N ASN A 71 -13.61 3.14 34.27
CA ASN A 71 -12.37 3.40 33.53
C ASN A 71 -12.66 4.41 32.43
N ALA A 72 -12.06 5.59 32.52
CA ALA A 72 -12.10 6.61 31.48
C ALA A 72 -10.85 6.45 30.60
N ILE A 73 -11.05 6.13 29.32
CA ILE A 73 -10.00 5.96 28.33
C ILE A 73 -10.02 7.17 27.41
N THR A 74 -8.84 7.67 27.05
CA THR A 74 -8.69 8.69 26.01
C THR A 74 -7.66 8.28 24.99
N TRP A 75 -7.83 8.74 23.76
CA TRP A 75 -6.82 8.61 22.70
C TRP A 75 -6.88 9.79 21.74
N THR A 76 -5.75 10.05 21.10
CA THR A 76 -5.60 11.09 20.08
C THR A 76 -5.54 10.44 18.70
N THR A 77 -6.26 10.99 17.75
CA THR A 77 -6.22 10.61 16.33
C THR A 77 -5.16 11.43 15.61
N VAL A 78 -4.19 10.73 15.04
CA VAL A 78 -3.17 11.28 14.14
C VAL A 78 -3.69 11.34 12.71
N MET A 79 -4.56 10.41 12.36
CA MET A 79 -5.21 10.31 11.06
C MET A 79 -6.53 9.57 11.21
N GLU A 80 -7.55 10.05 10.53
CA GLU A 80 -8.87 9.43 10.41
C GLU A 80 -9.35 9.68 8.97
N ASP A 81 -9.52 8.63 8.18
CA ASP A 81 -9.95 8.68 6.78
C ASP A 81 -11.00 7.60 6.53
N ASN A 82 -12.24 8.05 6.26
CA ASN A 82 -13.39 7.18 6.02
C ASN A 82 -13.65 6.14 7.14
N VAL A 83 -13.36 6.52 8.38
CA VAL A 83 -13.63 5.69 9.56
C VAL A 83 -15.04 5.96 10.02
N ARG A 84 -15.82 4.91 10.29
CA ARG A 84 -17.18 5.04 10.82
C ARG A 84 -17.21 5.10 12.34
N GLN A 85 -16.38 4.28 12.98
CA GLN A 85 -16.41 4.07 14.42
C GLN A 85 -15.14 3.36 14.90
N TYR A 86 -14.82 3.56 16.18
CA TYR A 86 -13.86 2.80 16.96
C TYR A 86 -14.59 1.76 17.80
N GLU A 87 -14.17 0.50 17.71
CA GLU A 87 -14.59 -0.54 18.63
C GLU A 87 -13.58 -0.62 19.77
N VAL A 88 -14.06 -0.46 21.00
CA VAL A 88 -13.20 -0.53 22.19
C VAL A 88 -13.37 -1.90 22.81
N GLU A 89 -12.26 -2.60 23.00
CA GLU A 89 -12.23 -3.92 23.64
C GLU A 89 -11.46 -3.87 24.95
N TYR A 90 -11.82 -4.75 25.89
CA TYR A 90 -11.15 -4.84 27.18
C TYR A 90 -10.84 -6.28 27.57
N SER A 91 -9.83 -6.44 28.42
CA SER A 91 -9.40 -7.73 28.96
C SER A 91 -8.95 -7.58 30.41
N TYR A 92 -9.12 -8.64 31.21
CA TYR A 92 -8.56 -8.73 32.56
C TYR A 92 -7.23 -9.49 32.62
N ASP A 93 -6.83 -10.16 31.53
CA ASP A 93 -5.65 -11.02 31.47
C ASP A 93 -4.71 -10.71 30.29
N ASN A 94 -5.04 -9.69 29.50
CA ASN A 94 -4.31 -9.26 28.30
C ASN A 94 -4.23 -10.35 27.21
N LYS A 95 -5.16 -11.31 27.22
CA LYS A 95 -5.26 -12.40 26.23
C LYS A 95 -6.65 -12.47 25.65
N ASP A 96 -7.64 -12.63 26.51
CA ASP A 96 -9.04 -12.75 26.12
C ASP A 96 -9.68 -11.36 26.19
N TYR A 97 -9.94 -10.80 25.02
CA TYR A 97 -10.58 -9.50 24.86
C TYR A 97 -12.06 -9.69 24.57
N GLN A 98 -12.86 -8.84 25.20
CA GLN A 98 -14.29 -8.76 24.97
C GLN A 98 -14.67 -7.31 24.70
N ARG A 99 -15.73 -7.13 23.92
CA ARG A 99 -16.18 -5.80 23.53
C ARG A 99 -16.66 -4.99 24.73
N ALA A 100 -16.12 -3.79 24.89
CA ALA A 100 -16.56 -2.80 25.87
C ALA A 100 -17.63 -1.87 25.30
N GLY A 101 -17.46 -1.42 24.04
CA GLY A 101 -18.38 -0.48 23.42
C GLY A 101 -17.93 0.00 22.04
N ILE A 102 -18.65 0.99 21.51
CA ILE A 102 -18.33 1.68 20.26
C ILE A 102 -18.28 3.19 20.53
N VAL A 103 -17.34 3.88 19.89
CA VAL A 103 -17.31 5.33 19.76
C VAL A 103 -17.41 5.70 18.29
N ASN A 104 -18.40 6.50 17.91
CA ASN A 104 -18.52 6.96 16.52
C ASN A 104 -17.33 7.86 16.17
N ALA A 105 -16.82 7.68 14.96
CA ALA A 105 -15.79 8.54 14.40
C ALA A 105 -16.46 9.82 13.88
N ASP A 106 -15.95 10.96 14.32
CA ASP A 106 -16.50 12.31 14.09
C ASP A 106 -15.42 13.28 13.57
N ASP A 107 -14.29 12.78 13.02
CA ASP A 107 -13.12 13.56 12.58
C ASP A 107 -12.56 14.50 13.67
N LYS A 108 -12.63 14.06 14.92
CA LYS A 108 -12.07 14.77 16.08
C LYS A 108 -10.61 14.42 16.26
N SER A 109 -9.86 15.30 16.93
CA SER A 109 -8.46 15.04 17.31
C SER A 109 -8.31 14.19 18.59
N GLU A 110 -9.34 14.16 19.43
CA GLU A 110 -9.34 13.44 20.70
C GLU A 110 -10.69 12.78 20.94
N TYR A 111 -10.64 11.56 21.44
CA TYR A 111 -11.81 10.76 21.81
C TYR A 111 -11.69 10.30 23.25
N ASN A 112 -12.86 10.06 23.86
CA ASN A 112 -12.98 9.51 25.20
C ASN A 112 -14.02 8.40 25.22
N PHE A 113 -13.80 7.41 26.09
CA PHE A 113 -14.72 6.31 26.32
C PHE A 113 -14.75 5.97 27.82
N ASN A 114 -15.96 5.87 28.38
CA ASN A 114 -16.17 5.48 29.76
C ASN A 114 -16.66 4.03 29.83
N HIS A 115 -15.97 3.20 30.60
CA HIS A 115 -16.29 1.79 30.77
C HIS A 115 -16.41 1.42 32.24
N VAL A 116 -17.63 1.08 32.65
CA VAL A 116 -17.93 0.61 34.00
C VAL A 116 -17.58 -0.88 34.10
N THR A 117 -16.66 -1.22 34.99
CA THR A 117 -16.25 -2.60 35.27
C THR A 117 -16.47 -2.96 36.73
N ALA A 118 -16.54 -4.25 37.03
CA ALA A 118 -16.35 -4.69 38.41
C ALA A 118 -14.96 -4.23 38.89
N VAL A 119 -14.82 -3.95 40.19
CA VAL A 119 -13.51 -3.61 40.78
C VAL A 119 -12.57 -4.81 40.58
N LYS A 120 -11.62 -4.65 39.67
CA LYS A 120 -10.61 -5.65 39.30
C LYS A 120 -9.23 -4.97 39.30
N PRO A 121 -8.16 -5.72 39.65
CA PRO A 121 -6.85 -5.12 39.89
C PRO A 121 -6.18 -4.57 38.62
N ALA A 122 -6.50 -5.11 37.45
CA ALA A 122 -5.99 -4.62 36.18
C ALA A 122 -7.03 -4.82 35.07
N THR A 123 -7.15 -3.82 34.20
CA THR A 123 -7.95 -3.89 32.97
C THR A 123 -7.11 -3.35 31.82
N PHE A 124 -7.04 -4.10 30.74
CA PHE A 124 -6.31 -3.77 29.52
C PHE A 124 -7.30 -3.34 28.44
N TYR A 125 -6.91 -2.40 27.59
CA TYR A 125 -7.75 -1.89 26.50
C TYR A 125 -6.97 -1.87 25.18
N ARG A 126 -7.70 -1.99 24.07
CA ARG A 126 -7.18 -1.86 22.71
C ARG A 126 -8.23 -1.26 21.78
#